data_AF-A0A1F3B716-F1
#
_entry.id   AF-A0A1F3B716-F1
#
_cell.length_a   1.000
_cell.length_b   1.000
_cell.length_c   1.000
_cell.angle_alpha   90.00
_cell.angle_beta   90.00
_cell.angle_gamma   90.00
#
_symmetry.space_group_name_H-M   'P 1'
#
loop_
_entity.id
_entity.type
_entity.pdbx_description
1 polymer ?
#
loop_
_entity_poly.entity_id
_entity_poly.type
_entity_poly.pdbx_seq_one_letter_code
_entity_poly.pdbx_strand_id
1 'polypeptide(L)' 'MSTMNISLPDSLKSLVDEQVASRGFGTSSEYVRELIRKDIDAQHLRGLLLQGAQSASAAEADDRYFEGLRKRVQSRTAT' A
#
# COMPACT_ATOMS: atom_id res chain seq x y z
N MET A 1 9.48 -9.30 21.12
CA MET A 1 9.26 -9.74 19.72
C MET A 1 9.19 -11.25 19.72
N SER A 2 8.23 -11.83 19.00
CA SER A 2 8.22 -13.27 18.70
C SER A 2 9.17 -13.55 17.55
N THR A 3 9.93 -14.64 17.63
CA THR A 3 10.83 -15.08 16.57
C THR A 3 10.07 -15.97 15.57
N MET A 4 10.42 -15.86 14.29
CA MET A 4 9.89 -16.71 13.22
C MET A 4 11.07 -17.30 12.46
N ASN A 5 11.12 -18.63 12.37
CA ASN A 5 12.13 -19.35 11.61
C ASN A 5 11.56 -19.76 10.25
N ILE A 6 12.28 -19.46 9.17
CA ILE A 6 11.88 -19.79 7.81
C ILE A 6 13.05 -20.48 7.12
N SER A 7 12.82 -21.69 6.61
CA SER A 7 13.79 -22.38 5.75
C SER A 7 13.60 -21.94 4.30
N LEU A 8 14.71 -21.55 3.65
CA LEU A 8 14.72 -21.12 2.26
C LEU A 8 15.66 -22.02 1.46
N PRO A 9 15.31 -22.40 0.21
CA PRO A 9 16.28 -22.93 -0.74
C PRO A 9 17.41 -21.91 -0.99
N ASP A 10 18.59 -22.40 -1.36
CA ASP A 10 19.78 -21.57 -1.57
C ASP A 10 19.54 -20.42 -2.56
N SER A 11 18.77 -20.67 -3.62
CA SER A 11 18.42 -19.63 -4.60
C SER A 11 17.65 -18.47 -3.99
N LEU A 12 16.69 -18.75 -3.11
CA LEU A 12 15.92 -17.70 -2.42
C LEU A 12 16.77 -16.99 -1.37
N LYS A 13 17.67 -17.72 -0.69
CA LYS A 13 18.60 -17.11 0.26
C LYS A 13 19.51 -16.10 -0.45
N SER A 14 20.11 -16.47 -1.58
CA SER A 14 20.97 -15.57 -2.36
C SER A 14 20.24 -14.30 -2.81
N LEU A 15 18.97 -14.44 -3.25
CA LEU A 15 18.15 -13.28 -3.59
C LEU A 15 17.90 -12.37 -2.37
N VAL A 16 17.59 -12.95 -1.21
CA VAL A 16 17.41 -12.17 0.02
C VAL A 16 18.70 -11.43 0.39
N ASP A 17 19.85 -12.09 0.33
CA ASP A 17 21.15 -11.48 0.63
C ASP A 17 21.45 -10.30 -0.32
N GLU A 18 21.16 -10.45 -1.61
CA GLU A 18 21.30 -9.37 -2.60
C GLU A 18 20.36 -8.19 -2.32
N GLN A 19 19.10 -8.45 -1.96
CA GLN A 19 18.15 -7.39 -1.62
C GLN A 19 18.56 -6.66 -0.34
N VAL A 20 19.11 -7.38 0.65
CA VAL A 20 19.66 -6.80 1.87
C VAL A 20 20.83 -5.87 1.55
N ALA A 21 21.80 -6.32 0.75
CA ALA A 21 22.96 -5.53 0.37
C ALA A 21 22.61 -4.32 -0.51
N SER A 22 21.75 -4.49 -1.51
CA SER A 22 21.42 -3.45 -2.50
C SER A 22 20.49 -2.36 -1.95
N ARG A 23 19.59 -2.70 -1.02
CA ARG A 23 18.61 -1.76 -0.46
C ARG A 23 18.98 -1.25 0.93
N GLY A 24 20.16 -1.62 1.44
CA GLY A 24 20.69 -1.14 2.70
C GLY A 24 19.97 -1.67 3.95
N PHE A 25 19.36 -2.87 3.87
CA PHE A 25 18.80 -3.50 5.06
C PHE A 25 19.94 -4.03 5.94
N GLY A 26 19.76 -3.97 7.27
CA GLY A 26 20.74 -4.49 8.22
C GLY A 26 20.66 -6.01 8.39
N THR A 27 19.49 -6.62 8.14
CA THR A 27 19.28 -8.07 8.28
C THR A 27 18.25 -8.62 7.29
N SER A 28 18.29 -9.93 7.01
CA SER A 28 17.24 -10.64 6.27
C SER A 28 15.86 -10.50 6.93
N SER A 29 15.80 -10.52 8.27
CA SER A 29 14.56 -10.33 9.02
C SER A 29 13.98 -8.93 8.86
N GLU A 30 14.80 -7.93 8.57
CA GLU A 30 14.34 -6.58 8.24
C GLU A 30 13.74 -6.52 6.84
N TYR A 31 14.43 -7.12 5.86
CA TYR A 31 13.89 -7.23 4.51
C TYR A 31 12.53 -7.95 4.49
N VAL A 32 12.40 -9.06 5.20
CA VAL A 32 11.13 -9.81 5.28
C VAL A 32 10.03 -8.99 5.95
N ARG A 33 10.32 -8.22 7.01
CA ARG A 33 9.34 -7.32 7.64
C ARG A 33 8.85 -6.25 6.67
N GLU A 34 9.74 -5.69 5.86
CA GLU A 34 9.36 -4.73 4.81
C GLU A 34 8.51 -5.35 3.71
N LEU A 35 8.81 -6.58 3.30
CA LEU A 35 7.97 -7.31 2.34
C LEU A 35 6.56 -7.54 2.88
N ILE A 36 6.43 -7.91 4.15
CA ILE A 36 5.12 -8.10 4.80
C ILE A 36 4.34 -6.78 4.82
N ARG A 37 4.98 -5.66 5.15
CA ARG A 37 4.32 -4.33 5.12
C ARG A 37 3.81 -3.99 3.73
N LYS A 38 4.64 -4.19 2.70
CA LYS A 38 4.25 -3.95 1.30
C LYS A 38 3.10 -4.85 0.85
N ASP A 39 3.07 -6.10 1.29
CA ASP A 39 1.96 -7.02 1.00
C ASP A 39 0.66 -6.55 1.66
N ILE A 40 0.72 -6.12 2.93
CA ILE A 40 -0.43 -5.54 3.63
C ILE A 40 -0.95 -4.29 2.90
N ASP A 41 -0.06 -3.39 2.48
CA ASP A 41 -0.42 -2.17 1.76
C ASP A 41 -1.07 -2.50 0.40
N ALA A 42 -0.52 -3.48 -0.33
CA ALA A 42 -1.07 -3.94 -1.60
C ALA A 42 -2.45 -4.58 -1.44
N GLN A 43 -2.64 -5.40 -0.40
CA GLN A 43 -3.94 -5.99 -0.06
C GLN A 43 -4.96 -4.92 0.34
N HIS A 44 -4.54 -3.90 1.10
CA HIS A 44 -5.40 -2.78 1.48
C HIS A 44 -5.86 -2.00 0.24
N LEU A 45 -4.93 -1.62 -0.64
CA LEU A 45 -5.24 -0.93 -1.89
C LEU A 45 -6.19 -1.76 -2.77
N ARG A 46 -5.95 -3.07 -2.90
CA ARG A 46 -6.83 -3.98 -3.64
C ARG A 46 -8.25 -3.98 -3.06
N GLY A 47 -8.36 -3.97 -1.72
CA GLY A 47 -9.65 -3.86 -1.03
C GLY A 47 -10.41 -2.58 -1.40
N LEU A 48 -9.72 -1.43 -1.39
CA LEU A 48 -10.32 -0.14 -1.76
C LEU A 48 -10.77 -0.11 -3.22
N LEU A 49 -9.97 -0.66 -4.14
CA LEU A 49 -10.33 -0.74 -5.56
C LEU A 49 -11.58 -1.60 -5.79
N LEU A 50 -11.69 -2.74 -5.10
CA LEU A 50 -12.88 -3.59 -5.18
C LEU A 50 -14.11 -2.92 -4.59
N GLN A 51 -13.98 -2.21 -3.48
CA GLN A 51 -15.08 -1.41 -2.91
C GLN A 51 -15.53 -0.32 -3.90
N GLY A 52 -14.60 0.38 -4.53
CA GLY A 52 -14.90 1.36 -5.57
C GLY A 52 -15.61 0.73 -6.78
N ALA A 53 -15.15 -0.43 -7.25
CA ALA A 53 -15.76 -1.15 -8.37
C ALA A 53 -17.18 -1.67 -8.06
N GLN A 54 -17.47 -1.97 -6.79
CA GLN A 54 -18.80 -2.38 -6.34
C GLN A 54 -19.73 -1.18 -6.04
N SER A 55 -19.19 0.04 -5.97
CA SER A 55 -20.00 1.24 -5.73
C SER A 55 -20.85 1.61 -6.94
N ALA A 56 -21.91 2.37 -6.71
CA ALA A 56 -22.71 2.91 -7.81
C ALA A 56 -21.84 3.78 -8.71
N SER A 57 -22.04 3.66 -10.03
CA SER A 57 -21.33 4.49 -11.00
C SER A 57 -21.59 5.97 -10.71
N ALA A 58 -20.51 6.73 -10.53
CA ALA A 58 -20.59 8.17 -10.35
C ALA A 58 -20.81 8.86 -11.70
N ALA A 59 -21.38 10.07 -11.65
CA ALA A 59 -21.38 10.96 -12.80
C ALA A 59 -19.93 11.33 -13.20
N GLU A 60 -19.77 11.82 -14.43
CA GLU A 60 -18.48 12.26 -14.95
C GLU A 60 -17.83 13.29 -14.02
N ALA A 61 -16.53 13.11 -13.76
CA ALA A 61 -15.75 13.99 -12.92
C ALA A 61 -15.28 15.22 -13.74
N ASP A 62 -16.24 16.04 -14.16
CA ASP A 62 -16.02 17.25 -14.95
C ASP A 62 -15.69 18.49 -14.07
N ASP A 63 -15.50 19.64 -14.71
CA ASP A 63 -15.20 20.89 -14.00
C ASP A 63 -16.29 21.28 -13.00
N ARG A 64 -17.57 21.04 -13.32
CA ARG A 64 -18.70 21.34 -12.43
C ARG A 64 -18.68 20.46 -11.19
N TYR A 65 -18.37 19.18 -11.36
CA TYR A 65 -18.19 18.24 -10.26
C TYR A 65 -17.14 18.77 -9.27
N PHE A 66 -15.96 19.16 -9.76
CA PHE A 66 -14.90 19.67 -8.90
C PHE A 66 -15.20 21.05 -8.30
N GLU A 67 -15.88 21.95 -9.02
CA GLU A 67 -16.36 23.22 -8.46
C GLU A 67 -17.33 23.00 -7.30
N GLY A 68 -18.27 22.07 -7.44
CA GLY A 68 -19.20 21.69 -6.37
C GLY A 68 -18.47 21.15 -5.15
N LEU A 69 -17.46 20.29 -5.34
CA LEU A 69 -16.63 19.79 -4.25
C LEU A 69 -15.90 20.90 -3.51
N ARG A 70 -15.27 21.85 -4.22
CA ARG A 70 -14.55 22.97 -3.58
C ARG A 70 -15.49 23.86 -2.77
N LYS A 71 -16.64 24.22 -3.32
CA LYS A 71 -17.67 25.00 -2.58
C LYS A 71 -18.09 24.30 -1.30
N ARG A 72 -18.27 22.98 -1.35
CA ARG A 72 -18.67 22.15 -0.20
C ARG A 72 -17.59 22.05 0.88
N VAL A 73 -16.30 22.04 0.51
CA VAL A 73 -15.20 22.09 1.48
C VAL A 73 -15.14 23.48 2.12
N GLN A 74 -15.20 24.55 1.32
CA GLN A 74 -15.16 25.93 1.81
C GLN A 74 -16.31 26.26 2.77
N SER A 75 -17.52 25.74 2.50
CA SER A 75 -18.67 25.92 3.39
C SER A 75 -18.51 25.19 4.74
N ARG A 76 -17.75 24.09 4.78
CA ARG A 76 -17.45 23.35 6.02
C ARG A 76 -16.36 23.98 6.87
N THR A 77 -15.45 24.73 6.26
CA THR A 77 -14.36 25.43 6.96
C THR A 77 -14.76 26.84 7.43
N ALA A 78 -15.88 27.38 6.95
CA ALA A 78 -16.41 28.68 7.35
C ALA A 78 -17.29 28.63 8.63
N THR A 79 -17.27 27.50 9.35
CA THR A 79 -17.88 27.29 10.68
C THR A 79 -16.76 26.96 11.66
#